data_AF-D7BYT0-F1
#
_entry.id   AF-D7BYT0-F1
#
_cell.length_a   1.000
_cell.length_b   1.000
_cell.length_c   1.000
_cell.angle_alpha   90.00
_cell.angle_beta   90.00
_cell.angle_gamma   90.00
#
_symmetry.space_group_name_H-M   'P 1'
#
loop_
_entity.id
_entity.type
_entity.pdbx_description
1 polymer ?
#
loop_
_entity_poly.entity_id
_entity_poly.type
_entity_poly.pdbx_seq_one_letter_code
_entity_poly.pdbx_strand_id
1 'polypeptide(L)'
;MVLAERTARRDAGVAPAPDPGRGTERLTRPVGISPRLLAPNEHLAGTTGVGQLLERLAELRATTASLTEQHPTVSFRPLPQALRRWEAAGSDLFRYGLAILRPRYAALGLSRTLPLDRVLLGVQSSEAGAFGGFHHPNQGYRHLQMYAVITTLGPMAIGQLECPDLAALDLLRAYAHDCLHYGSYRSYKLRGDEVIRTQYGLNFRRHDGRTYSAPDLAGSPTTRNLGIVMEGACDREARTIARAAAQQCGVIEPGDAVHRYVFRDITGRLTVEDTHDLARAEVRAAAAPSAAAEAFLKSLGGFERAIDARYERFLAEVGRDEAEDLHATVLTSMITGVLTPLCEWLRQRRGPRAFEALFLSPAYFGPVRRT
;
A
#
# COMPACT_ATOMS: atom_id res chain seq x y z
N MET A 1 12.49 17.52 58.85
CA MET A 1 11.48 16.47 58.58
C MET A 1 11.59 16.16 57.08
N VAL A 2 12.62 15.40 56.66
CA VAL A 2 12.65 13.91 56.60
C VAL A 2 11.52 13.43 55.69
N LEU A 3 11.64 12.73 54.56
CA LEU A 3 12.66 12.01 53.74
C LEU A 3 11.91 11.77 52.37
N ALA A 4 12.43 11.33 51.23
CA ALA A 4 13.66 10.66 50.83
C ALA A 4 13.78 10.72 49.30
N GLU A 5 14.99 10.96 48.80
CA GLU A 5 15.46 10.51 47.49
C GLU A 5 15.58 8.98 47.50
N ARG A 6 15.23 8.33 46.38
CA ARG A 6 15.76 7.00 46.04
C ARG A 6 16.06 6.88 44.56
N THR A 7 17.36 6.92 44.30
CA THR A 7 18.08 6.35 43.17
C THR A 7 17.90 4.83 43.09
N ALA A 8 17.74 4.30 41.87
CA ALA A 8 17.98 2.90 41.53
C ALA A 8 18.75 2.88 40.19
N ARG A 9 20.08 2.75 40.27
CA ARG A 9 20.85 1.50 40.08
C ARG A 9 20.97 1.08 38.61
N ARG A 10 22.13 1.46 38.06
CA ARG A 10 22.84 0.73 37.00
C ARG A 10 23.36 -0.58 37.60
N ASP A 11 23.03 -1.70 36.97
CA ASP A 11 23.81 -2.92 37.10
C ASP A 11 24.65 -3.12 35.83
N ALA A 12 25.91 -3.43 36.08
CA ALA A 12 26.92 -3.83 35.12
C ALA A 12 26.98 -5.37 35.06
N GLY A 13 27.38 -5.90 33.90
CA GLY A 13 28.05 -7.20 33.85
C GLY A 13 27.42 -8.24 32.93
N VAL A 14 27.77 -8.21 31.64
CA VAL A 14 27.99 -9.44 30.86
C VAL A 14 29.29 -9.27 30.08
N ALA A 15 30.18 -10.24 30.26
CA ALA A 15 31.55 -10.31 29.78
C ALA A 15 31.68 -10.32 28.23
N PRO A 16 32.85 -9.93 27.67
CA PRO A 16 33.10 -10.02 26.24
C PRO A 16 33.33 -11.48 25.82
N ALA A 17 32.66 -11.91 24.75
CA ALA A 17 32.93 -13.18 24.08
C ALA A 17 34.00 -12.98 22.98
N PRO A 18 34.75 -14.04 22.64
CA PRO A 18 36.15 -13.96 22.24
C PRO A 18 36.37 -13.64 20.75
N ASP A 19 37.53 -13.05 20.49
CA ASP A 19 38.17 -12.92 19.19
C ASP A 19 38.62 -14.30 18.66
N PRO A 20 38.23 -14.70 17.43
CA PRO A 20 38.90 -15.75 16.70
C PRO A 20 39.70 -15.12 15.56
N GLY A 21 40.93 -14.71 15.87
CA GLY A 21 41.93 -14.44 14.86
C GLY A 21 42.34 -15.70 14.10
N ARG A 22 42.46 -15.53 12.78
CA ARG A 22 43.20 -16.32 11.77
C ARG A 22 42.66 -17.68 11.31
N GLY A 23 42.21 -17.66 10.04
CA GLY A 23 42.98 -18.34 8.99
C GLY A 23 42.54 -19.76 8.63
N THR A 24 41.45 -19.87 7.88
CA THR A 24 41.25 -20.98 6.94
C THR A 24 40.56 -20.45 5.68
N GLU A 25 41.09 -20.86 4.54
CA GLU A 25 40.79 -20.42 3.19
C GLU A 25 39.29 -20.23 2.92
N ARG A 26 38.92 -19.02 2.47
CA ARG A 26 37.61 -18.75 1.89
C ARG A 26 37.53 -19.46 0.54
N LEU A 27 37.09 -20.71 0.57
CA LEU A 27 36.38 -21.31 -0.56
C LEU A 27 35.16 -20.43 -0.84
N THR A 28 35.24 -19.71 -1.96
CA THR A 28 34.15 -18.93 -2.54
C THR A 28 32.93 -19.82 -2.71
N ARG A 29 31.99 -19.71 -1.76
CA ARG A 29 30.64 -20.25 -1.95
C ARG A 29 30.00 -19.53 -3.15
N PRO A 30 29.27 -20.25 -4.03
CA PRO A 30 28.46 -19.60 -5.04
C PRO A 30 27.47 -18.67 -4.32
N VAL A 31 27.24 -17.49 -4.90
CA VAL A 31 26.36 -16.44 -4.39
C VAL A 31 25.04 -17.06 -3.91
N GLY A 32 24.93 -17.22 -2.59
CA GLY A 32 23.77 -17.82 -1.96
C GLY A 32 22.58 -16.91 -2.17
N ILE A 33 21.51 -17.44 -2.76
CA ILE A 33 20.22 -16.76 -2.90
C ILE A 33 19.80 -16.26 -1.51
N SER A 34 19.71 -14.94 -1.36
CA SER A 34 19.36 -14.30 -0.09
C SER A 34 17.96 -14.74 0.36
N PRO A 35 17.75 -15.07 1.65
CA PRO A 35 16.47 -15.55 2.20
C PRO A 35 15.31 -14.52 2.16
N ARG A 36 15.46 -13.41 1.42
CA ARG A 36 14.47 -12.34 1.24
C ARG A 36 14.11 -12.06 -0.22
N LEU A 37 14.48 -12.94 -1.14
CA LEU A 37 14.17 -12.69 -2.54
C LEU A 37 12.67 -12.63 -2.78
N LEU A 38 11.85 -13.40 -2.07
CA LEU A 38 10.39 -13.41 -2.21
C LEU A 38 9.68 -12.64 -1.08
N ALA A 39 8.58 -11.96 -1.45
CA ALA A 39 7.61 -11.41 -0.51
C ALA A 39 6.90 -12.54 0.28
N PRO A 40 6.20 -12.26 1.40
CA PRO A 40 5.66 -13.28 2.30
C PRO A 40 4.74 -14.31 1.65
N ASN A 41 3.89 -13.88 0.73
CA ASN A 41 2.92 -14.73 0.01
C ASN A 41 3.20 -14.72 -1.49
N GLU A 42 4.48 -14.66 -1.86
CA GLU A 42 4.90 -14.73 -3.26
C GLU A 42 5.33 -16.15 -3.64
N HIS A 43 4.78 -16.64 -4.74
CA HIS A 43 4.93 -18.01 -5.20
C HIS A 43 5.44 -18.05 -6.64
N LEU A 44 6.23 -19.07 -6.94
CA LEU A 44 6.74 -19.34 -8.27
C LEU A 44 5.97 -20.54 -8.83
N ALA A 45 5.26 -20.32 -9.94
CA ALA A 45 4.44 -21.31 -10.60
C ALA A 45 5.17 -21.92 -11.80
N GLY A 46 5.00 -23.22 -11.99
CA GLY A 46 5.63 -24.01 -13.06
C GLY A 46 6.68 -24.98 -12.53
N THR A 47 7.03 -25.97 -13.35
CA THR A 47 8.00 -27.02 -13.01
C THR A 47 9.36 -26.81 -13.68
N THR A 48 9.47 -25.88 -14.63
CA THR A 48 10.68 -25.56 -15.38
C THR A 48 10.95 -24.05 -15.34
N GLY A 49 12.22 -23.66 -15.45
CA GLY A 49 12.62 -22.24 -15.50
C GLY A 49 12.50 -21.47 -14.18
N VAL A 50 12.28 -22.14 -13.04
CA VAL A 50 12.19 -21.49 -11.72
C VAL A 50 13.48 -20.77 -11.34
N GLY A 51 14.65 -21.37 -11.66
CA GLY A 51 15.96 -20.72 -11.44
C GLY A 51 16.09 -19.42 -12.24
N GLN A 52 15.79 -19.47 -13.54
CA GLN A 52 15.80 -18.28 -14.40
C GLN A 52 14.79 -17.22 -13.94
N LEU A 53 13.59 -17.63 -13.49
CA LEU A 53 12.60 -16.70 -12.92
C LEU A 53 13.14 -16.00 -11.66
N LEU A 54 13.83 -16.74 -10.77
CA LEU A 54 14.46 -16.17 -9.59
C LEU A 54 15.57 -15.18 -9.96
N GLU A 55 16.39 -15.51 -10.95
CA GLU A 55 17.43 -14.61 -11.46
C GLU A 55 16.83 -13.32 -12.02
N ARG A 56 15.79 -13.41 -12.86
CA ARG A 56 15.08 -12.24 -13.39
C ARG A 56 14.45 -11.38 -12.30
N LEU A 57 13.81 -12.00 -11.30
CA LEU A 57 13.27 -11.27 -10.16
C LEU A 57 14.38 -10.58 -9.35
N ALA A 58 15.52 -11.24 -9.16
CA ALA A 58 16.67 -10.65 -8.47
C ALA A 58 17.21 -9.43 -9.24
N GLU A 59 17.36 -9.52 -10.56
CA GLU A 59 17.76 -8.41 -11.44
C GLU A 59 16.82 -7.21 -11.28
N LEU A 60 15.50 -7.44 -11.38
CA LEU A 60 14.48 -6.39 -11.24
C LEU A 60 14.48 -5.75 -9.84
N ARG A 61 14.92 -6.46 -8.81
CA ARG A 61 14.91 -6.04 -7.40
C ARG A 61 16.24 -5.45 -6.91
N ALA A 62 17.28 -5.52 -7.75
CA ALA A 62 18.62 -5.08 -7.41
C ALA A 62 18.78 -3.56 -7.48
N THR A 63 17.94 -2.86 -8.24
CA THR A 63 18.06 -1.41 -8.45
C THR A 63 16.71 -0.72 -8.30
N THR A 64 16.75 0.59 -8.06
CA THR A 64 15.57 1.46 -8.01
C THR A 64 15.54 2.49 -9.14
N ALA A 65 16.48 2.43 -10.09
CA ALA A 65 16.67 3.45 -11.12
C ALA A 65 15.39 3.67 -11.94
N SER A 66 14.80 2.59 -12.44
CA SER A 66 13.54 2.63 -13.21
C SER A 66 12.33 3.16 -12.44
N LEU A 67 12.40 3.16 -11.10
CA LEU A 67 11.35 3.72 -10.25
C LEU A 67 11.49 5.24 -10.13
N THR A 68 12.72 5.73 -9.96
CA THR A 68 13.01 7.16 -9.79
C THR A 68 13.02 7.92 -11.12
N GLU A 69 13.30 7.25 -12.25
CA GLU A 69 13.26 7.84 -13.60
C GLU A 69 11.89 8.41 -13.99
N GLN A 70 10.80 7.90 -13.40
CA GLN A 70 9.45 8.41 -13.61
C GLN A 70 9.17 9.73 -12.89
N HIS A 71 10.12 10.18 -12.05
CA HIS A 71 10.02 11.35 -11.19
C HIS A 71 11.32 12.17 -11.25
N PRO A 72 11.73 12.66 -12.43
CA PRO A 72 13.06 13.21 -12.65
C PRO A 72 13.35 14.47 -11.83
N THR A 73 12.32 15.18 -11.39
CA THR A 73 12.42 16.40 -10.57
C THR A 73 12.42 16.11 -9.07
N VAL A 74 12.08 14.89 -8.64
CA VAL A 74 11.89 14.54 -7.23
C VAL A 74 13.14 13.86 -6.65
N SER A 75 13.62 14.40 -5.53
CA SER A 75 14.68 13.80 -4.73
C SER A 75 14.09 12.79 -3.73
N PHE A 76 14.54 11.53 -3.82
CA PHE A 76 14.08 10.44 -2.96
C PHE A 76 15.08 10.12 -1.84
N ARG A 77 14.55 9.63 -0.72
CA ARG A 77 15.32 9.05 0.39
C ARG A 77 14.72 7.71 0.81
N PRO A 78 15.53 6.74 1.23
CA PRO A 78 15.00 5.57 1.92
C PRO A 78 14.22 6.00 3.16
N LEU A 79 13.03 5.43 3.37
CA LEU A 79 12.13 5.82 4.46
C LEU A 79 12.80 5.85 5.85
N PRO A 80 13.65 4.88 6.27
CA PRO A 80 14.33 4.97 7.57
C PRO A 80 15.19 6.22 7.75
N GLN A 81 15.75 6.76 6.66
CA GLN A 81 16.54 7.99 6.71
C GLN A 81 15.65 9.22 6.87
N ALA A 82 14.49 9.24 6.21
CA ALA A 82 13.51 10.33 6.36
C ALA A 82 12.91 10.34 7.77
N LEU A 83 12.50 9.18 8.28
CA LEU A 83 11.91 9.06 9.62
C LEU A 83 12.87 9.54 10.72
N ARG A 84 14.17 9.19 10.65
CA ARG A 84 15.15 9.71 11.63
C ARG A 84 15.23 11.25 11.66
N ARG A 85 14.99 11.92 10.53
CA ARG A 85 14.96 13.39 10.48
C ARG A 85 13.69 13.94 11.08
N TRP A 86 12.56 13.30 10.83
CA TRP A 86 11.27 13.71 11.40
C TRP A 86 11.24 13.49 12.91
N GLU A 87 11.80 12.38 13.39
CA GLU A 87 11.97 12.10 14.83
C GLU A 87 12.88 13.12 15.50
N ALA A 88 14.00 13.47 14.86
CA ALA A 88 14.87 14.54 15.37
C ALA A 88 14.18 15.93 15.39
N ALA A 89 13.14 16.11 14.57
CA ALA A 89 12.28 17.29 14.57
C ALA A 89 11.05 17.17 15.49
N GLY A 90 10.94 16.08 16.27
CA GLY A 90 9.89 15.87 17.27
C GLY A 90 8.62 15.17 16.78
N SER A 91 8.59 14.60 15.57
CA SER A 91 7.43 13.84 15.07
C SER A 91 7.62 12.34 15.25
N ASP A 92 6.79 11.73 16.11
CA ASP A 92 6.76 10.28 16.38
C ASP A 92 5.50 9.58 15.83
N LEU A 93 4.58 10.31 15.20
CA LEU A 93 3.26 9.82 14.80
C LEU A 93 3.33 8.56 13.93
N PHE A 94 4.24 8.51 12.96
CA PHE A 94 4.40 7.35 12.08
C PHE A 94 4.75 6.09 12.88
N ARG A 95 5.63 6.21 13.87
CA ARG A 95 6.05 5.09 14.74
C ARG A 95 4.88 4.60 15.59
N TYR A 96 4.06 5.49 16.14
CA TYR A 96 2.82 5.12 16.82
C TYR A 96 1.85 4.39 15.88
N GLY A 97 1.68 4.89 14.66
CA GLY A 97 0.91 4.23 13.62
C GLY A 97 1.36 2.79 13.31
N LEU A 98 2.68 2.55 13.27
CA LEU A 98 3.22 1.19 13.08
C LEU A 98 2.84 0.24 14.23
N ALA A 99 2.69 0.75 15.46
CA ALA A 99 2.28 -0.05 16.61
C ALA A 99 0.81 -0.48 16.51
N ILE A 100 -0.04 0.29 15.82
CA ILE A 100 -1.44 -0.08 15.50
C ILE A 100 -1.48 -1.05 14.32
N LEU A 101 -0.75 -0.72 13.25
CA LEU A 101 -0.74 -1.45 11.98
C LEU A 101 -0.29 -2.91 12.14
N ARG A 102 0.85 -3.13 12.79
CA ARG A 102 1.48 -4.46 12.87
C ARG A 102 0.58 -5.54 13.47
N PRO A 103 0.01 -5.38 14.68
CA PRO A 103 -0.88 -6.40 15.24
C PRO A 103 -2.15 -6.59 14.40
N ARG A 104 -2.71 -5.50 13.85
CA ARG A 104 -3.89 -5.58 12.99
C ARG A 104 -3.63 -6.41 11.72
N TYR A 105 -2.50 -6.17 11.06
CA TYR A 105 -2.15 -6.92 9.84
C TYR A 105 -1.74 -8.35 10.13
N ALA A 106 -1.07 -8.61 11.26
CA ALA A 106 -0.81 -9.97 11.71
C ALA A 106 -2.11 -10.76 11.94
N ALA A 107 -3.14 -10.12 12.52
CA ALA A 107 -4.46 -10.74 12.72
C ALA A 107 -5.17 -11.08 11.40
N LEU A 108 -4.88 -10.35 10.31
CA LEU A 108 -5.38 -10.63 8.96
C LEU A 108 -4.52 -11.67 8.21
N GLY A 109 -3.50 -12.24 8.85
CA GLY A 109 -2.62 -13.26 8.27
C GLY A 109 -1.38 -12.71 7.57
N LEU A 110 -1.09 -11.41 7.67
CA LEU A 110 0.14 -10.84 7.11
C LEU A 110 1.33 -11.10 8.02
N SER A 111 2.19 -12.05 7.64
CA SER A 111 3.35 -12.44 8.45
C SER A 111 4.48 -11.41 8.49
N ARG A 112 4.61 -10.55 7.47
CA ARG A 112 5.59 -9.45 7.43
C ARG A 112 5.04 -8.25 6.68
N THR A 113 5.25 -7.05 7.22
CA THR A 113 4.96 -5.78 6.54
C THR A 113 6.04 -5.47 5.49
N LEU A 114 5.77 -4.49 4.60
CA LEU A 114 6.75 -3.99 3.65
C LEU A 114 7.99 -3.48 4.41
N PRO A 115 9.20 -3.98 4.14
CA PRO A 115 10.40 -3.48 4.81
C PRO A 115 10.56 -1.97 4.57
N LEU A 116 10.88 -1.21 5.61
CA LEU A 116 10.97 0.26 5.50
C LEU A 116 12.08 0.67 4.51
N ASP A 117 13.17 -0.08 4.40
CA ASP A 117 14.24 0.13 3.42
C ASP A 117 13.81 -0.17 1.97
N ARG A 118 12.63 -0.79 1.78
CA ARG A 118 11.94 -0.97 0.50
C ARG A 118 10.91 0.11 0.22
N VAL A 119 11.02 1.26 0.88
CA VAL A 119 10.18 2.44 0.62
C VAL A 119 11.08 3.63 0.29
N LEU A 120 10.84 4.24 -0.87
CA LEU A 120 11.44 5.49 -1.30
C LEU A 120 10.45 6.63 -1.06
N LEU A 121 10.84 7.56 -0.19
CA LEU A 121 10.07 8.77 0.08
C LEU A 121 10.65 9.95 -0.71
N GLY A 122 9.87 10.50 -1.63
CA GLY A 122 10.14 11.76 -2.30
C GLY A 122 10.00 12.88 -1.29
N VAL A 123 11.10 13.56 -0.98
CA VAL A 123 11.14 14.58 0.08
C VAL A 123 11.24 15.99 -0.45
N GLN A 124 11.67 16.17 -1.70
CA GLN A 124 11.84 17.48 -2.32
C GLN A 124 11.67 17.37 -3.83
N SER A 125 11.21 18.43 -4.49
CA SER A 125 11.16 18.55 -5.94
C SER A 125 11.85 19.84 -6.41
N SER A 126 12.56 19.77 -7.53
CA SER A 126 13.11 20.95 -8.21
C SER A 126 12.07 21.74 -8.99
N GLU A 127 10.86 21.20 -9.16
CA GLU A 127 9.77 21.86 -9.87
C GLU A 127 9.03 22.83 -8.94
N ALA A 128 8.91 24.09 -9.38
CA ALA A 128 8.23 25.13 -8.63
C ALA A 128 6.73 24.79 -8.48
N GLY A 129 6.22 24.88 -7.26
CA GLY A 129 4.81 24.60 -6.97
C GLY A 129 4.42 23.12 -6.92
N ALA A 130 5.39 22.20 -7.06
CA ALA A 130 5.15 20.76 -6.90
C ALA A 130 4.54 20.44 -5.53
N PHE A 131 3.60 19.50 -5.52
CA PHE A 131 2.82 19.12 -4.34
C PHE A 131 2.71 17.60 -4.26
N GLY A 132 3.14 17.01 -3.14
CA GLY A 132 3.16 15.56 -2.93
C GLY A 132 2.03 15.04 -2.05
N GLY A 133 2.11 13.75 -1.72
CA GLY A 133 1.17 13.01 -0.86
C GLY A 133 0.57 11.79 -1.56
N PHE A 134 -0.35 11.06 -0.92
CA PHE A 134 -0.93 9.78 -1.38
C PHE A 134 -1.51 9.79 -2.82
N HIS A 135 -1.95 10.94 -3.33
CA HIS A 135 -2.52 11.06 -4.68
C HIS A 135 -1.57 11.63 -5.73
N HIS A 136 -0.29 11.81 -5.42
CA HIS A 136 0.72 12.22 -6.40
C HIS A 136 0.82 11.20 -7.55
N PRO A 137 0.96 11.63 -8.82
CA PRO A 137 1.04 10.72 -9.95
C PRO A 137 2.15 9.67 -9.84
N ASN A 138 1.95 8.52 -10.48
CA ASN A 138 2.98 7.48 -10.67
C ASN A 138 3.68 6.98 -9.38
N GLN A 139 2.95 6.93 -8.26
CA GLN A 139 3.46 6.42 -6.99
C GLN A 139 2.81 5.07 -6.58
N GLY A 140 3.10 4.56 -5.39
CA GLY A 140 2.60 3.30 -4.82
C GLY A 140 3.54 2.10 -4.98
N TYR A 141 3.10 0.95 -4.49
CA TYR A 141 3.87 -0.29 -4.52
C TYR A 141 4.12 -0.83 -5.94
N ARG A 142 5.34 -1.31 -6.19
CA ARG A 142 5.82 -1.88 -7.46
C ARG A 142 6.23 -3.33 -7.21
N HIS A 143 5.36 -4.26 -7.57
CA HIS A 143 5.47 -5.65 -7.14
C HIS A 143 6.68 -6.40 -7.70
N LEU A 144 7.17 -6.05 -8.90
CA LEU A 144 8.35 -6.71 -9.48
C LEU A 144 9.61 -6.27 -8.73
N GLN A 145 9.77 -4.97 -8.50
CA GLN A 145 10.89 -4.38 -7.78
C GLN A 145 10.81 -4.60 -6.26
N MET A 146 9.63 -4.95 -5.73
CA MET A 146 9.32 -5.01 -4.30
C MET A 146 9.68 -3.70 -3.58
N TYR A 147 9.31 -2.58 -4.17
CA TYR A 147 9.54 -1.23 -3.63
C TYR A 147 8.26 -0.42 -3.67
N ALA A 148 8.05 0.43 -2.67
CA ALA A 148 7.06 1.52 -2.73
C ALA A 148 7.76 2.83 -3.06
N VAL A 149 7.13 3.64 -3.91
CA VAL A 149 7.50 5.03 -4.17
C VAL A 149 6.37 5.88 -3.61
N ILE A 150 6.67 6.78 -2.68
CA ILE A 150 5.70 7.64 -2.01
C ILE A 150 6.27 9.06 -2.03
N THR A 151 5.45 10.09 -2.15
CA THR A 151 5.88 11.48 -1.97
C THR A 151 5.37 12.03 -0.64
N THR A 152 6.14 12.94 -0.06
CA THR A 152 5.76 13.63 1.17
C THR A 152 4.59 14.56 0.87
N LEU A 153 3.54 14.52 1.70
CA LEU A 153 2.41 15.43 1.58
C LEU A 153 2.84 16.89 1.69
N GLY A 154 2.29 17.74 0.81
CA GLY A 154 2.47 19.19 0.85
C GLY A 154 3.41 19.73 -0.22
N PRO A 155 3.71 21.04 -0.18
CA PRO A 155 4.65 21.67 -1.12
C PRO A 155 6.05 21.07 -1.02
N MET A 156 6.63 20.70 -2.17
CA MET A 156 7.88 19.94 -2.21
C MET A 156 9.13 20.77 -2.52
N ALA A 157 9.01 22.09 -2.74
CA ALA A 157 10.13 22.91 -3.23
C ALA A 157 11.35 22.92 -2.29
N ILE A 158 11.11 23.02 -0.97
CA ILE A 158 12.16 23.21 0.04
C ILE A 158 12.44 21.96 0.90
N GLY A 159 11.63 20.91 0.74
CA GLY A 159 11.72 19.67 1.51
C GLY A 159 11.52 19.83 3.03
N GLN A 160 10.79 20.86 3.43
CA GLN A 160 10.31 21.06 4.79
C GLN A 160 8.82 20.74 4.86
N LEU A 161 8.38 20.17 5.98
CA LEU A 161 6.98 19.84 6.22
C LEU A 161 6.24 21.08 6.73
N GLU A 162 5.21 21.52 6.01
CA GLU A 162 4.32 22.58 6.50
C GLU A 162 3.36 22.08 7.58
N CYS A 163 2.84 20.85 7.41
CA CYS A 163 1.96 20.19 8.38
C CYS A 163 2.53 18.81 8.75
N PRO A 164 3.50 18.73 9.68
CA PRO A 164 4.20 17.49 10.00
C PRO A 164 3.29 16.32 10.39
N ASP A 165 2.28 16.56 11.22
CA ASP A 165 1.36 15.52 11.68
C ASP A 165 0.50 14.96 10.55
N LEU A 166 0.00 15.83 9.67
CA LEU A 166 -0.79 15.42 8.51
C LEU A 166 0.07 14.68 7.49
N ALA A 167 1.31 15.12 7.26
CA ALA A 167 2.26 14.41 6.39
C ALA A 167 2.65 13.04 6.95
N ALA A 168 2.78 12.91 8.28
CA ALA A 168 3.01 11.62 8.93
C ALA A 168 1.79 10.69 8.82
N LEU A 169 0.57 11.22 8.91
CA LEU A 169 -0.66 10.44 8.71
C LEU A 169 -0.82 9.98 7.26
N ASP A 170 -0.56 10.85 6.29
CA ASP A 170 -0.59 10.52 4.87
C ASP A 170 0.42 9.42 4.53
N LEU A 171 1.65 9.57 5.03
CA LEU A 171 2.70 8.55 4.89
C LEU A 171 2.32 7.23 5.57
N LEU A 172 1.66 7.28 6.74
CA LEU A 172 1.18 6.09 7.44
C LEU A 172 0.11 5.37 6.60
N ARG A 173 -0.88 6.09 6.05
CA ARG A 173 -1.88 5.50 5.15
C ARG A 173 -1.21 4.89 3.93
N ALA A 174 -0.33 5.62 3.26
CA ALA A 174 0.39 5.14 2.08
C ALA A 174 1.19 3.86 2.37
N TYR A 175 1.91 3.84 3.49
CA TYR A 175 2.67 2.67 3.92
C TYR A 175 1.77 1.50 4.31
N ALA A 176 0.67 1.74 5.01
CA ALA A 176 -0.31 0.71 5.38
C ALA A 176 -0.92 0.07 4.13
N HIS A 177 -1.38 0.90 3.21
CA HIS A 177 -1.89 0.49 1.90
C HIS A 177 -0.89 -0.39 1.15
N ASP A 178 0.34 0.09 0.99
CA ASP A 178 1.39 -0.62 0.26
C ASP A 178 1.88 -1.89 0.99
N CYS A 179 1.73 -1.97 2.32
CA CYS A 179 1.97 -3.19 3.07
C CYS A 179 0.98 -4.29 2.72
N LEU A 180 -0.30 -3.97 2.53
CA LEU A 180 -1.28 -4.94 2.07
C LEU A 180 -0.96 -5.40 0.66
N HIS A 181 -0.67 -4.47 -0.25
CA HIS A 181 -0.22 -4.83 -1.59
C HIS A 181 1.03 -5.70 -1.59
N TYR A 182 2.05 -5.39 -0.78
CA TYR A 182 3.27 -6.17 -0.57
C TYR A 182 3.01 -7.57 0.02
N GLY A 183 2.00 -7.65 0.87
CA GLY A 183 1.57 -8.85 1.57
C GLY A 183 0.63 -9.76 0.78
N SER A 184 -0.07 -9.24 -0.22
CA SER A 184 -1.04 -9.99 -1.00
C SER A 184 -0.41 -11.17 -1.73
N TYR A 185 -1.16 -12.27 -1.78
CA TYR A 185 -0.77 -13.45 -2.51
C TYR A 185 -0.44 -13.10 -3.96
N ARG A 186 0.71 -13.57 -4.45
CA ARG A 186 1.11 -13.38 -5.84
C ARG A 186 1.77 -14.64 -6.35
N SER A 187 1.43 -15.02 -7.59
CA SER A 187 2.13 -16.09 -8.28
C SER A 187 2.72 -15.59 -9.59
N TYR A 188 3.99 -15.89 -9.81
CA TYR A 188 4.71 -15.57 -11.04
C TYR A 188 5.07 -16.82 -11.82
N LYS A 189 5.12 -16.69 -13.14
CA LYS A 189 5.65 -17.69 -14.04
C LYS A 189 6.52 -17.00 -15.08
N LEU A 190 7.48 -17.73 -15.64
CA LEU A 190 8.25 -17.26 -16.78
C LEU A 190 7.57 -17.64 -18.10
N ARG A 191 7.51 -16.72 -19.06
CA ARG A 191 7.07 -16.95 -20.43
C ARG A 191 8.11 -16.37 -21.39
N GLY A 192 8.95 -17.24 -21.98
CA GLY A 192 10.15 -16.76 -22.67
C GLY A 192 11.09 -16.11 -21.64
N ASP A 193 11.42 -14.84 -21.85
CA ASP A 193 12.18 -14.04 -20.89
C ASP A 193 11.32 -13.12 -20.00
N GLU A 194 9.99 -13.12 -20.20
CA GLU A 194 9.08 -12.23 -19.49
C GLU A 194 8.55 -12.86 -18.19
N VAL A 195 8.60 -12.08 -17.10
CA VAL A 195 7.99 -12.43 -15.83
C VAL A 195 6.50 -12.07 -15.86
N ILE A 196 5.63 -13.08 -15.94
CA ILE A 196 4.18 -12.90 -15.94
C ILE A 196 3.58 -13.19 -14.56
N ARG A 197 2.65 -12.34 -14.12
CA ARG A 197 1.86 -12.55 -12.91
C ARG A 197 0.57 -13.30 -13.26
N THR A 198 0.39 -14.50 -12.71
CA THR A 198 -0.79 -15.35 -12.97
C THR A 198 -1.89 -15.18 -11.92
N GLN A 199 -1.56 -14.67 -10.74
CA GLN A 199 -2.54 -14.31 -9.70
C GLN A 199 -2.03 -13.11 -8.89
N TYR A 200 -2.97 -12.26 -8.49
CA TYR A 200 -2.77 -11.17 -7.54
C TYR A 200 -3.95 -11.10 -6.58
N GLY A 201 -3.72 -11.49 -5.33
CA GLY A 201 -4.76 -11.66 -4.33
C GLY A 201 -5.90 -12.54 -4.86
N LEU A 202 -7.06 -11.92 -5.02
CA LEU A 202 -8.28 -12.56 -5.50
C LEU A 202 -8.38 -12.66 -7.03
N ASN A 203 -7.58 -11.87 -7.77
CA ASN A 203 -7.71 -11.76 -9.21
C ASN A 203 -6.73 -12.68 -9.94
N PHE A 204 -7.27 -13.49 -10.85
CA PHE A 204 -6.49 -14.40 -11.69
C PHE A 204 -6.26 -13.81 -13.06
N ARG A 205 -5.11 -14.17 -13.66
CA ARG A 205 -4.77 -13.81 -15.02
C ARG A 205 -4.32 -15.04 -15.80
N ARG A 206 -4.86 -15.19 -17.00
CA ARG A 206 -4.38 -16.20 -17.95
C ARG A 206 -3.04 -15.78 -18.52
N HIS A 207 -2.32 -16.75 -19.06
CA HIS A 207 -1.01 -16.53 -19.70
C HIS A 207 -1.05 -15.57 -20.90
N ASP A 208 -2.22 -15.38 -21.49
CA ASP A 208 -2.48 -14.45 -22.60
C ASP A 208 -2.96 -13.05 -22.14
N GLY A 209 -2.93 -12.79 -20.82
CA GLY A 209 -3.25 -11.49 -20.25
C GLY A 209 -4.73 -11.26 -19.92
N ARG A 210 -5.62 -12.21 -20.23
CA ARG A 210 -7.04 -12.08 -19.86
C ARG A 210 -7.24 -12.17 -18.35
N THR A 211 -7.99 -11.21 -17.81
CA THR A 211 -8.28 -11.07 -16.38
C THR A 211 -9.57 -11.80 -16.01
N TYR A 212 -9.59 -12.46 -14.85
CA TYR A 212 -10.80 -13.06 -14.29
C TYR A 212 -11.80 -11.99 -13.92
N SER A 213 -11.34 -10.87 -13.36
CA SER A 213 -12.15 -9.71 -12.98
C SER A 213 -13.04 -9.17 -14.10
N ALA A 214 -14.35 -9.20 -13.92
CA ALA A 214 -15.32 -8.58 -14.81
C ALA A 214 -15.22 -7.04 -14.76
N PRO A 215 -15.35 -6.34 -15.89
CA PRO A 215 -15.48 -4.88 -15.88
C PRO A 215 -16.86 -4.49 -15.33
N ASP A 216 -16.95 -3.36 -14.64
CA ASP A 216 -18.25 -2.85 -14.19
C ASP A 216 -19.19 -2.60 -15.38
N LEU A 217 -20.49 -2.81 -15.18
CA LEU A 217 -21.48 -2.45 -16.20
C LEU A 217 -21.53 -0.92 -16.33
N ALA A 218 -21.81 -0.44 -17.55
CA ALA A 218 -22.01 0.99 -17.79
C ALA A 218 -23.12 1.51 -16.85
N GLY A 219 -22.82 2.60 -16.13
CA GLY A 219 -23.75 3.21 -15.17
C GLY A 219 -23.96 2.42 -13.87
N SER A 220 -23.26 1.30 -13.65
CA SER A 220 -23.38 0.56 -12.39
C SER A 220 -22.89 1.41 -11.21
N PRO A 221 -23.68 1.52 -10.12
CA PRO A 221 -23.23 2.22 -8.93
C PRO A 221 -22.20 1.39 -8.16
N THR A 222 -22.30 0.06 -8.21
CA THR A 222 -21.43 -0.88 -7.49
C THR A 222 -20.22 -1.31 -8.32
N THR A 223 -19.37 -2.17 -7.76
CA THR A 223 -18.30 -2.80 -8.51
C THR A 223 -18.37 -4.32 -8.48
N ARG A 224 -18.05 -4.92 -9.62
CA ARG A 224 -17.72 -6.34 -9.79
C ARG A 224 -16.28 -6.53 -10.30
N ASN A 225 -15.52 -5.46 -10.29
CA ASN A 225 -14.11 -5.47 -10.66
C ASN A 225 -13.29 -5.81 -9.42
N LEU A 226 -12.71 -7.01 -9.39
CA LEU A 226 -11.83 -7.48 -8.30
C LEU A 226 -10.64 -6.54 -8.06
N GLY A 227 -10.17 -5.82 -9.08
CA GLY A 227 -9.15 -4.79 -8.91
C GLY A 227 -9.64 -3.66 -8.00
N ILE A 228 -10.85 -3.14 -8.24
CA ILE A 228 -11.47 -2.10 -7.40
C ILE A 228 -11.80 -2.65 -6.00
N VAL A 229 -12.31 -3.88 -5.91
CA VAL A 229 -12.60 -4.54 -4.63
C VAL A 229 -11.33 -4.67 -3.77
N MET A 230 -10.22 -5.11 -4.36
CA MET A 230 -8.95 -5.24 -3.63
C MET A 230 -8.35 -3.88 -3.27
N GLU A 231 -8.38 -2.91 -4.18
CA GLU A 231 -7.86 -1.56 -3.91
C GLU A 231 -8.65 -0.88 -2.79
N GLY A 232 -9.98 -0.87 -2.88
CA GLY A 232 -10.84 -0.29 -1.84
C GLY A 232 -10.72 -1.02 -0.50
N ALA A 233 -10.52 -2.35 -0.52
CA ALA A 233 -10.22 -3.09 0.71
C ALA A 233 -8.89 -2.66 1.33
N CYS A 234 -7.84 -2.47 0.51
CA CYS A 234 -6.55 -1.99 0.99
C CYS A 234 -6.67 -0.58 1.59
N ASP A 235 -7.32 0.33 0.89
CA ASP A 235 -7.41 1.72 1.32
C ASP A 235 -8.35 1.94 2.49
N ARG A 236 -9.51 1.27 2.54
CA ARG A 236 -10.40 1.31 3.72
C ARG A 236 -9.65 0.90 5.00
N GLU A 237 -8.87 -0.17 4.92
CA GLU A 237 -8.10 -0.67 6.07
C GLU A 237 -6.94 0.29 6.42
N ALA A 238 -6.24 0.84 5.43
CA ALA A 238 -5.21 1.85 5.63
C ALA A 238 -5.75 3.14 6.29
N ARG A 239 -6.91 3.64 5.83
CA ARG A 239 -7.61 4.78 6.41
C ARG A 239 -8.11 4.50 7.83
N THR A 240 -8.49 3.26 8.13
CA THR A 240 -8.87 2.84 9.49
C THR A 240 -7.68 2.93 10.45
N ILE A 241 -6.49 2.46 10.03
CA ILE A 241 -5.26 2.60 10.81
C ILE A 241 -4.88 4.08 10.98
N ALA A 242 -4.91 4.86 9.91
CA ALA A 242 -4.57 6.28 9.97
C ALA A 242 -5.54 7.07 10.86
N ARG A 243 -6.85 6.77 10.80
CA ARG A 243 -7.86 7.35 11.69
C ARG A 243 -7.59 7.03 13.16
N ALA A 244 -7.29 5.76 13.47
CA ALA A 244 -6.97 5.36 14.84
C ALA A 244 -5.71 6.08 15.36
N ALA A 245 -4.66 6.19 14.53
CA ALA A 245 -3.46 6.94 14.86
C ALA A 245 -3.74 8.43 15.09
N ALA A 246 -4.53 9.05 14.22
CA ALA A 246 -4.94 10.45 14.35
C ALA A 246 -5.68 10.71 15.67
N GLN A 247 -6.65 9.85 16.01
CA GLN A 247 -7.40 9.93 17.26
C GLN A 247 -6.50 9.78 18.49
N GLN A 248 -5.62 8.77 18.49
CA GLN A 248 -4.74 8.50 19.62
C GLN A 248 -3.67 9.58 19.83
N CYS A 249 -3.20 10.21 18.75
CA CYS A 249 -2.22 11.29 18.81
C CYS A 249 -2.87 12.69 18.95
N GLY A 250 -4.20 12.77 18.98
CA GLY A 250 -4.92 14.05 19.09
C GLY A 250 -4.77 14.96 17.87
N VAL A 251 -4.55 14.40 16.67
CA VAL A 251 -4.46 15.20 15.44
C VAL A 251 -5.84 15.73 15.06
N ILE A 252 -5.92 17.05 14.92
CA ILE A 252 -7.17 17.77 14.68
C ILE A 252 -7.31 18.08 13.19
N GLU A 253 -8.54 18.11 12.69
CA GLU A 253 -8.83 18.55 11.32
C GLU A 253 -8.31 19.98 11.10
N PRO A 254 -7.46 20.22 10.08
CA PRO A 254 -6.95 21.54 9.76
C PRO A 254 -8.04 22.51 9.26
N GLY A 255 -7.83 23.81 9.49
CA GLY A 255 -8.79 24.84 9.10
C GLY A 255 -8.71 25.27 7.62
N ASP A 256 -7.55 25.10 6.97
CA ASP A 256 -7.40 25.44 5.56
C ASP A 256 -8.01 24.36 4.63
N ALA A 257 -8.43 24.78 3.44
CA ALA A 257 -9.26 23.95 2.58
C ALA A 257 -8.55 22.70 2.05
N VAL A 258 -7.30 22.82 1.58
CA VAL A 258 -6.55 21.68 1.02
C VAL A 258 -6.25 20.63 2.10
N HIS A 259 -5.75 21.04 3.26
CA HIS A 259 -5.42 20.10 4.33
C HIS A 259 -6.66 19.52 5.00
N ARG A 260 -7.79 20.23 5.01
CA ARG A 260 -9.07 19.67 5.46
C ARG A 260 -9.54 18.52 4.56
N TYR A 261 -9.53 18.68 3.24
CA TYR A 261 -9.88 17.58 2.32
C TYR A 261 -8.92 16.40 2.49
N VAL A 262 -7.62 16.67 2.62
CA VAL A 262 -6.60 15.64 2.85
C VAL A 262 -6.82 14.90 4.16
N PHE A 263 -7.08 15.60 5.27
CA PHE A 263 -7.33 14.97 6.56
C PHE A 263 -8.57 14.07 6.53
N ARG A 264 -9.66 14.54 5.91
CA ARG A 264 -10.88 13.74 5.73
C ARG A 264 -10.61 12.53 4.86
N ASP A 265 -9.86 12.67 3.77
CA ASP A 265 -9.48 11.55 2.91
C ASP A 265 -8.63 10.51 3.66
N ILE A 266 -7.52 10.93 4.29
CA ILE A 266 -6.62 10.05 5.04
C ILE A 266 -7.37 9.28 6.13
N THR A 267 -8.35 9.92 6.77
CA THR A 267 -9.12 9.31 7.85
C THR A 267 -10.44 8.69 7.38
N GLY A 268 -10.70 8.59 6.07
CA GLY A 268 -11.93 7.99 5.52
C GLY A 268 -13.21 8.66 6.00
N ARG A 269 -13.19 9.98 6.06
CA ARG A 269 -14.26 10.88 6.51
C ARG A 269 -14.68 11.89 5.44
N LEU A 270 -14.27 11.70 4.19
CA LEU A 270 -14.82 12.48 3.08
C LEU A 270 -16.33 12.25 2.99
N THR A 271 -17.06 13.34 2.83
CA THR A 271 -18.50 13.31 2.62
C THR A 271 -18.85 13.28 1.14
N VAL A 272 -20.12 13.00 0.84
CA VAL A 272 -20.67 13.13 -0.51
C VAL A 272 -20.52 14.58 -1.02
N GLU A 273 -20.74 15.57 -0.14
CA GLU A 273 -20.54 16.98 -0.46
C GLU A 273 -19.08 17.30 -0.80
N ASP A 274 -18.11 16.83 0.01
CA ASP A 274 -16.68 16.99 -0.29
C ASP A 274 -16.34 16.42 -1.68
N THR A 275 -16.93 15.28 -2.02
CA THR A 275 -16.69 14.62 -3.30
C THR A 275 -17.31 15.38 -4.48
N HIS A 276 -18.48 16.01 -4.29
CA HIS A 276 -19.10 16.89 -5.27
C HIS A 276 -18.30 18.19 -5.45
N ASP A 277 -17.83 18.77 -4.34
CA ASP A 277 -16.93 19.92 -4.33
C ASP A 277 -15.67 19.65 -5.13
N LEU A 278 -15.00 18.54 -4.84
CA LEU A 278 -13.78 18.14 -5.54
C LEU A 278 -14.03 17.74 -7.00
N ALA A 279 -15.27 17.60 -7.46
CA ALA A 279 -15.57 17.45 -8.89
C ALA A 279 -15.55 18.79 -9.64
N ARG A 280 -15.77 19.91 -8.94
CA ARG A 280 -15.84 21.27 -9.50
C ARG A 280 -14.45 21.91 -9.60
N ALA A 281 -14.12 22.47 -10.75
CA ALA A 281 -12.77 23.03 -10.99
C ALA A 281 -12.54 24.31 -10.19
N GLU A 282 -13.55 25.16 -10.12
CA GLU A 282 -13.53 26.41 -9.37
C GLU A 282 -13.31 26.21 -7.86
N VAL A 283 -13.88 25.14 -7.27
CA VAL A 283 -13.68 24.81 -5.85
C VAL A 283 -12.25 24.33 -5.61
N ARG A 284 -11.74 23.44 -6.46
CA ARG A 284 -10.36 22.97 -6.34
C ARG A 284 -9.36 24.11 -6.50
N ALA A 285 -9.55 24.98 -7.50
CA ALA A 285 -8.68 26.12 -7.74
C ALA A 285 -8.68 27.12 -6.56
N ALA A 286 -9.84 27.32 -5.91
CA ALA A 286 -9.94 28.17 -4.72
C ALA A 286 -9.32 27.53 -3.46
N ALA A 287 -9.34 26.19 -3.37
CA ALA A 287 -8.77 25.46 -2.22
C ALA A 287 -7.26 25.22 -2.34
N ALA A 288 -6.73 25.14 -3.56
CA ALA A 288 -5.37 24.71 -3.84
C ALA A 288 -4.37 25.88 -3.86
N PRO A 289 -3.22 25.77 -3.17
CA PRO A 289 -2.17 26.80 -3.21
C PRO A 289 -1.37 26.83 -4.53
N SER A 290 -1.52 25.82 -5.40
CA SER A 290 -0.83 25.72 -6.68
C SER A 290 -1.62 24.85 -7.67
N ALA A 291 -1.26 24.90 -8.96
CA ALA A 291 -1.84 24.02 -9.98
C ALA A 291 -1.57 22.52 -9.68
N ALA A 292 -0.41 22.19 -9.10
CA ALA A 292 -0.11 20.82 -8.70
C ALA A 292 -1.00 20.36 -7.53
N ALA A 293 -1.26 21.23 -6.56
CA ALA A 293 -2.21 20.96 -5.48
C ALA A 293 -3.65 20.82 -6.00
N GLU A 294 -4.04 21.59 -7.04
CA GLU A 294 -5.34 21.44 -7.69
C GLU A 294 -5.46 20.06 -8.37
N ALA A 295 -4.42 19.65 -9.10
CA ALA A 295 -4.35 18.32 -9.72
C ALA A 295 -4.37 17.19 -8.67
N PHE A 296 -3.69 17.39 -7.54
CA PHE A 296 -3.75 16.50 -6.39
C PHE A 296 -5.17 16.36 -5.86
N LEU A 297 -5.89 17.47 -5.61
CA LEU A 297 -7.29 17.45 -5.14
C LEU A 297 -8.23 16.78 -6.14
N LYS A 298 -8.00 16.99 -7.45
CA LYS A 298 -8.73 16.31 -8.52
C LYS A 298 -8.51 14.79 -8.48
N SER A 299 -7.27 14.36 -8.27
CA SER A 299 -6.87 12.96 -8.14
C SER A 299 -7.53 12.32 -6.91
N LEU A 300 -7.47 12.99 -5.75
CA LEU A 300 -8.10 12.59 -4.49
C LEU A 300 -9.61 12.36 -4.65
N GLY A 301 -10.35 13.36 -5.17
CA GLY A 301 -11.79 13.19 -5.41
C GLY A 301 -12.11 12.15 -6.49
N GLY A 302 -11.20 11.96 -7.46
CA GLY A 302 -11.29 10.92 -8.46
C GLY A 302 -11.15 9.52 -7.87
N PHE A 303 -10.17 9.32 -6.99
CA PHE A 303 -9.91 8.07 -6.30
C PHE A 303 -11.08 7.68 -5.41
N GLU A 304 -11.57 8.60 -4.57
CA GLU A 304 -12.72 8.35 -3.70
C GLU A 304 -13.95 7.88 -4.51
N ARG A 305 -14.27 8.53 -5.64
CA ARG A 305 -15.40 8.11 -6.50
C ARG A 305 -15.16 6.78 -7.22
N ALA A 306 -13.95 6.56 -7.71
CA ALA A 306 -13.62 5.44 -8.58
C ALA A 306 -13.35 4.16 -7.79
N ILE A 307 -12.87 4.27 -6.56
CA ILE A 307 -12.41 3.16 -5.74
C ILE A 307 -13.24 3.06 -4.46
N ASP A 308 -13.05 4.00 -3.54
CA ASP A 308 -13.56 3.89 -2.17
C ASP A 308 -15.07 3.82 -2.10
N ALA A 309 -15.76 4.81 -2.68
CA ALA A 309 -17.21 4.85 -2.69
C ALA A 309 -17.83 3.66 -3.45
N ARG A 310 -17.12 3.09 -4.44
CA ARG A 310 -17.58 1.86 -5.13
C ARG A 310 -17.42 0.64 -4.24
N TYR A 311 -16.32 0.55 -3.51
CA TYR A 311 -16.08 -0.54 -2.57
C TYR A 311 -17.07 -0.50 -1.41
N GLU A 312 -17.37 0.67 -0.86
CA GLU A 312 -18.42 0.84 0.15
C GLU A 312 -19.79 0.36 -0.35
N ARG A 313 -20.16 0.71 -1.59
CA ARG A 313 -21.42 0.24 -2.19
C ARG A 313 -21.41 -1.27 -2.44
N PHE A 314 -20.28 -1.84 -2.83
CA PHE A 314 -20.11 -3.29 -2.93
C PHE A 314 -20.35 -3.98 -1.57
N LEU A 315 -19.76 -3.46 -0.49
CA LEU A 315 -19.97 -3.99 0.85
C LEU A 315 -21.43 -3.84 1.31
N ALA A 316 -22.06 -2.71 1.04
CA ALA A 316 -23.47 -2.50 1.37
C ALA A 316 -24.41 -3.46 0.59
N GLU A 317 -24.13 -3.70 -0.69
CA GLU A 317 -24.98 -4.54 -1.54
C GLU A 317 -24.79 -6.04 -1.30
N VAL A 318 -23.53 -6.48 -1.15
CA VAL A 318 -23.14 -7.88 -1.07
C VAL A 318 -23.03 -8.34 0.38
N GLY A 319 -22.42 -7.50 1.24
CA GLY A 319 -22.25 -7.71 2.67
C GLY A 319 -23.52 -7.44 3.47
N ARG A 320 -24.24 -6.37 3.13
CA ARG A 320 -25.40 -5.86 3.91
C ARG A 320 -25.01 -5.69 5.39
N ASP A 321 -25.75 -6.30 6.30
CA ASP A 321 -25.50 -6.23 7.75
C ASP A 321 -24.19 -6.93 8.16
N GLU A 322 -23.58 -7.71 7.26
CA GLU A 322 -22.32 -8.42 7.45
C GLU A 322 -21.16 -7.80 6.63
N ALA A 323 -21.24 -6.50 6.33
CA ALA A 323 -20.24 -5.77 5.56
C ALA A 323 -18.81 -5.88 6.14
N GLU A 324 -18.67 -5.81 7.46
CA GLU A 324 -17.35 -5.94 8.12
C GLU A 324 -16.77 -7.36 7.99
N ASP A 325 -17.62 -8.38 8.12
CA ASP A 325 -17.20 -9.78 7.95
C ASP A 325 -16.80 -10.04 6.50
N LEU A 326 -17.53 -9.49 5.53
CA LEU A 326 -17.15 -9.54 4.12
C LEU A 326 -15.82 -8.82 3.87
N HIS A 327 -15.63 -7.63 4.44
CA HIS A 327 -14.38 -6.87 4.33
C HIS A 327 -13.18 -7.67 4.87
N ALA A 328 -13.30 -8.25 6.07
CA ALA A 328 -12.27 -9.09 6.68
C ALA A 328 -12.00 -10.36 5.85
N THR A 329 -13.05 -10.98 5.31
CA THR A 329 -12.94 -12.17 4.44
C THR A 329 -12.23 -11.84 3.13
N VAL A 330 -12.52 -10.69 2.52
CA VAL A 330 -11.84 -10.18 1.31
C VAL A 330 -10.36 -9.96 1.60
N LEU A 331 -10.00 -9.25 2.67
CA LEU A 331 -8.60 -8.99 3.04
C LEU A 331 -7.83 -10.29 3.32
N THR A 332 -8.40 -11.19 4.12
CA THR A 332 -7.77 -12.47 4.45
C THR A 332 -7.55 -13.32 3.21
N SER A 333 -8.55 -13.40 2.32
CA SER A 333 -8.45 -14.14 1.06
C SER A 333 -7.44 -13.50 0.11
N MET A 334 -7.32 -12.16 0.11
CA MET A 334 -6.34 -11.43 -0.70
C MET A 334 -4.91 -11.68 -0.21
N ILE A 335 -4.69 -11.67 1.10
CA ILE A 335 -3.38 -11.92 1.72
C ILE A 335 -2.95 -13.37 1.48
N THR A 336 -3.84 -14.33 1.77
CA THR A 336 -3.51 -15.76 1.72
C THR A 336 -3.59 -16.37 0.32
N GLY A 337 -4.36 -15.77 -0.59
CA GLY A 337 -4.68 -16.33 -1.91
C GLY A 337 -5.67 -17.50 -1.87
N VAL A 338 -6.12 -17.90 -0.67
CA VAL A 338 -7.08 -18.99 -0.48
C VAL A 338 -8.49 -18.42 -0.60
N LEU A 339 -9.20 -18.79 -1.67
CA LEU A 339 -10.54 -18.27 -1.95
C LEU A 339 -11.68 -19.04 -1.31
N THR A 340 -11.42 -20.24 -0.76
CA THR A 340 -12.47 -21.11 -0.22
C THR A 340 -13.38 -20.40 0.78
N PRO A 341 -12.87 -19.66 1.80
CA PRO A 341 -13.73 -18.95 2.74
C PRO A 341 -14.61 -17.89 2.06
N LEU A 342 -14.05 -17.08 1.16
CA LEU A 342 -14.82 -16.07 0.42
C LEU A 342 -15.89 -16.71 -0.48
N CYS A 343 -15.55 -17.77 -1.19
CA CYS A 343 -16.47 -18.50 -2.04
C CYS A 343 -17.61 -19.15 -1.23
N GLU A 344 -17.31 -19.72 -0.07
CA GLU A 344 -18.31 -20.31 0.84
C GLU A 344 -19.21 -19.24 1.46
N TRP A 345 -18.62 -18.14 1.94
CA TRP A 345 -19.35 -17.01 2.50
C TRP A 345 -20.36 -16.46 1.49
N LEU A 346 -19.93 -16.23 0.24
CA LEU A 346 -20.78 -15.77 -0.85
C LEU A 346 -21.83 -16.81 -1.22
N ARG A 347 -21.47 -18.10 -1.26
CA ARG A 347 -22.38 -19.17 -1.63
C ARG A 347 -23.55 -19.28 -0.65
N GLN A 348 -23.26 -19.20 0.65
CA GLN A 348 -24.28 -19.28 1.70
C GLN A 348 -25.30 -18.13 1.61
N ARG A 349 -24.86 -16.93 1.22
CA ARG A 349 -25.70 -15.71 1.24
C ARG A 349 -26.32 -15.34 -0.10
N ARG A 350 -25.71 -15.75 -1.22
CA ARG A 350 -26.11 -15.35 -2.58
C ARG A 350 -26.38 -16.54 -3.50
N GLY A 351 -26.23 -17.77 -3.00
CA GLY A 351 -26.53 -18.99 -3.72
C GLY A 351 -25.33 -19.63 -4.44
N PRO A 352 -25.53 -20.78 -5.11
CA PRO A 352 -24.45 -21.49 -5.79
C PRO A 352 -23.77 -20.62 -6.86
N ARG A 353 -22.44 -20.76 -6.96
CA ARG A 353 -21.59 -20.05 -7.94
C ARG A 353 -21.61 -18.51 -7.85
N ALA A 354 -21.92 -17.98 -6.67
CA ALA A 354 -22.01 -16.52 -6.46
C ALA A 354 -20.70 -15.78 -6.77
N PHE A 355 -19.54 -16.35 -6.47
CA PHE A 355 -18.25 -15.72 -6.78
C PHE A 355 -18.06 -15.57 -8.30
N GLU A 356 -18.31 -16.63 -9.07
CA GLU A 356 -18.24 -16.59 -10.52
C GLU A 356 -19.29 -15.65 -11.11
N ALA A 357 -20.53 -15.69 -10.61
CA ALA A 357 -21.60 -14.84 -11.10
C ALA A 357 -21.30 -13.35 -10.91
N LEU A 358 -20.64 -12.99 -9.81
CA LEU A 358 -20.22 -11.62 -9.55
C LEU A 358 -19.01 -11.25 -10.42
N PHE A 359 -17.93 -12.01 -10.33
CA PHE A 359 -16.61 -11.54 -10.72
C PHE A 359 -16.08 -12.10 -12.04
N LEU A 360 -16.63 -13.20 -12.57
CA LEU A 360 -16.09 -13.83 -13.78
C LEU A 360 -16.36 -12.97 -15.02
N SER A 361 -15.28 -12.52 -15.64
CA SER A 361 -15.31 -11.86 -16.94
C SER A 361 -15.74 -12.84 -18.04
N PRO A 362 -16.74 -12.50 -18.87
CA PRO A 362 -17.14 -13.34 -19.99
C PRO A 362 -16.00 -13.66 -20.98
N ALA A 363 -15.02 -12.75 -21.10
CA ALA A 363 -13.88 -12.94 -21.98
C ALA A 363 -12.85 -13.96 -21.46
N TYR A 364 -12.89 -14.32 -20.17
CA TYR A 364 -11.86 -15.13 -19.52
C TYR A 364 -11.69 -16.52 -20.16
N PHE A 365 -12.79 -17.14 -20.59
CA PHE A 365 -12.79 -18.42 -21.32
C PHE A 365 -13.09 -18.30 -22.82
N GLY A 366 -13.23 -17.07 -23.35
CA GLY A 366 -13.48 -16.84 -24.77
C GLY A 366 -12.35 -17.27 -25.72
N PRO A 367 -12.55 -17.24 -27.04
CA PRO A 367 -11.49 -17.50 -28.00
C PRO A 367 -10.37 -16.46 -27.92
N VAL A 368 -9.11 -16.88 -28.09
CA VAL A 368 -7.96 -15.98 -28.17
C VAL A 368 -8.02 -15.28 -29.52
N ARG A 369 -8.26 -13.96 -29.52
CA ARG A 369 -8.12 -13.16 -30.75
C ARG A 369 -6.62 -13.10 -31.08
N ARG A 370 -6.22 -13.74 -32.19
CA ARG A 370 -4.89 -13.55 -32.77
C ARG A 370 -4.91 -12.19 -33.46
N THR A 371 -4.29 -11.20 -32.83
CA THR A 371 -3.97 -9.90 -33.44
C THR A 371 -2.64 -9.99 -34.17
#